data_AF-A0A1V5SG10-F1
#
_entry.id   AF-A0A1V5SG10-F1
#
_cell.length_a   1.000
_cell.length_b   1.000
_cell.length_c   1.000
_cell.angle_alpha   90.00
_cell.angle_beta   90.00
_cell.angle_gamma   90.00
#
_symmetry.space_group_name_H-M   'P 1'
#
loop_
_entity.id
_entity.type
_entity.pdbx_description
1 polymer ?
#
loop_
_entity_poly.entity_id
_entity_poly.type
_entity_poly.pdbx_seq_one_letter_code
_entity_poly.pdbx_strand_id
1 'polypeptide(L)' 'MEPKATCPRRSVSRMEVIVVPGVGFDKKGNRMGRGAGYYDQLLRKAGKIFKIGLCFREQMVRQLPVTKTDVPVDCVITD' A
#
# COMPACT_ATOMS: atom_id res chain seq x y z
N MET A 1 -10.09 12.18 -8.65
CA MET A 1 -11.41 11.68 -9.08
C MET A 1 -11.71 10.46 -8.24
N GLU A 2 -12.84 10.44 -7.54
CA GLU A 2 -13.29 9.29 -6.74
C GLU A 2 -14.53 8.66 -7.39
N PRO A 3 -14.78 7.34 -7.21
CA PRO A 3 -16.00 6.70 -7.68
C PRO A 3 -17.26 7.38 -7.12
N LYS A 4 -18.35 7.40 -7.91
CA LYS A 4 -19.64 7.91 -7.44
C LYS A 4 -20.13 7.08 -6.24
N ALA A 5 -20.81 7.73 -5.30
CA ALA A 5 -21.37 7.07 -4.11
C ALA A 5 -22.37 5.94 -4.45
N THR A 6 -22.97 5.97 -5.64
CA THR A 6 -23.87 4.95 -6.16
C THR A 6 -23.17 3.68 -6.66
N CYS A 7 -21.84 3.67 -6.77
CA CYS A 7 -21.11 2.48 -7.18
C CYS A 7 -21.20 1.37 -6.13
N PRO A 8 -21.36 0.09 -6.54
CA PRO A 8 -21.45 -1.02 -5.61
C PRO A 8 -20.14 -1.18 -4.82
N ARG A 9 -20.24 -1.25 -3.49
CA ARG A 9 -19.09 -1.50 -2.62
C ARG A 9 -18.68 -2.97 -2.70
N ARG A 10 -17.39 -3.23 -2.92
CA ARG A 10 -16.81 -4.57 -2.89
C ARG A 10 -15.96 -4.69 -1.62
N SER A 11 -16.03 -5.84 -0.96
CA SER A 11 -15.14 -6.13 0.17
C SER A 11 -13.71 -6.30 -0.33
N VAL A 12 -12.75 -5.71 0.38
CA VAL A 12 -11.32 -5.90 0.10
C VAL A 12 -10.93 -7.37 0.21
N SER A 13 -11.52 -8.13 1.13
CA SER A 13 -11.24 -9.56 1.32
C SER A 13 -11.54 -10.45 0.10
N ARG A 14 -12.21 -9.92 -0.93
CA ARG A 14 -12.47 -10.62 -2.19
C ARG A 14 -11.49 -10.25 -3.31
N MET A 15 -10.48 -9.43 -3.02
CA MET A 15 -9.45 -9.07 -3.99
C MET A 15 -8.25 -10.00 -3.85
N GLU A 16 -7.58 -10.27 -4.97
CA GLU A 16 -6.37 -11.10 -5.00
C GLU A 16 -5.10 -10.24 -4.96
N VAL A 17 -5.17 -9.04 -5.55
CA VAL A 17 -4.06 -8.09 -5.66
C VAL A 17 -4.54 -6.69 -5.29
N ILE A 18 -3.67 -5.93 -4.63
CA ILE A 18 -3.87 -4.49 -4.38
C ILE A 18 -2.60 -3.71 -4.75
N VAL A 19 -2.78 -2.64 -5.52
CA VAL A 19 -1.72 -1.67 -5.80
C VAL A 19 -1.78 -0.59 -4.71
N VAL A 20 -0.69 -0.44 -3.98
CA VAL A 20 -0.60 0.44 -2.82
C VAL A 20 0.27 1.64 -3.16
N PRO A 21 -0.29 2.87 -3.18
CA PRO A 21 0.49 4.07 -3.43
C PRO A 21 1.28 4.50 -2.19
N GLY A 22 2.43 5.13 -2.42
CA GLY A 22 3.30 5.66 -1.37
C GLY A 22 4.09 6.86 -1.86
N VAL A 23 4.59 7.67 -0.93
CA VAL A 23 5.55 8.74 -1.20
C VAL A 23 6.98 8.22 -1.23
N GLY A 24 7.25 7.10 -0.55
CA GLY A 24 8.53 6.43 -0.58
C GLY A 24 8.40 4.95 -0.23
N PHE A 25 9.33 4.15 -0.72
CA PHE A 25 9.43 2.71 -0.49
C PHE A 25 10.87 2.31 -0.19
N ASP A 26 11.07 1.19 0.50
CA ASP A 26 12.40 0.60 0.68
C ASP A 26 12.47 -0.85 0.17
N LYS A 27 13.69 -1.41 0.14
CA LYS A 27 13.94 -2.79 -0.35
C LYS A 27 13.28 -3.88 0.50
N LYS A 28 12.79 -3.56 1.70
CA LYS A 28 12.07 -4.50 2.57
C LYS A 28 10.56 -4.44 2.33
N GLY A 29 10.10 -3.66 1.36
CA GLY A 29 8.68 -3.44 1.09
C GLY A 29 8.02 -2.48 2.08
N ASN A 30 8.79 -1.78 2.92
CA ASN A 30 8.20 -0.75 3.76
C ASN A 30 7.77 0.42 2.89
N ARG A 31 6.74 1.13 3.33
CA ARG A 31 6.11 2.21 2.58
C ARG A 31 5.84 3.39 3.49
N MET A 32 6.13 4.58 2.98
CA MET A 32 5.71 5.84 3.59
C MET A 32 4.48 6.37 2.85
N GLY A 33 3.38 6.58 3.57
CA GLY A 33 2.18 7.23 3.05
C GLY A 33 2.18 8.74 3.33
N ARG A 34 1.02 9.39 3.16
CA ARG A 34 0.81 10.82 3.50
C ARG A 34 0.48 11.06 4.99
N GLY A 35 0.79 10.12 5.87
CA GLY A 35 0.61 10.25 7.33
C GLY A 35 -0.74 9.85 7.92
N ALA A 36 -1.79 9.64 7.11
CA ALA A 36 -3.14 9.32 7.64
C ALA A 36 -3.37 7.83 7.98
N GLY A 37 -2.42 6.93 7.71
CA GLY A 37 -2.52 5.50 8.06
C GLY A 37 -3.68 4.73 7.40
N TYR A 38 -4.34 5.29 6.38
CA TYR A 38 -5.54 4.71 5.76
C TYR A 38 -5.27 3.31 5.18
N TYR A 39 -4.18 3.18 4.42
CA TYR A 39 -3.80 1.91 3.80
C TYR A 39 -3.36 0.88 4.84
N ASP A 40 -2.71 1.27 5.93
CA ASP A 40 -2.27 0.35 6.97
C ASP A 40 -3.48 -0.28 7.68
N GLN A 41 -4.51 0.52 7.96
CA GLN A 41 -5.78 0.02 8.49
C GLN A 41 -6.51 -0.90 7.49
N LEU A 42 -6.50 -0.54 6.20
CA LEU A 42 -7.12 -1.34 5.13
C LEU A 42 -6.42 -2.70 4.98
N LEU A 43 -5.09 -2.70 4.88
CA LEU A 43 -4.27 -3.87 4.61
C LEU A 43 -4.27 -4.85 5.79
N ARG A 44 -4.38 -4.37 7.04
CA ARG A 44 -4.58 -5.24 8.21
C ARG A 44 -5.89 -6.02 8.15
N LYS A 45 -6.95 -5.43 7.57
CA LYS A 45 -8.27 -6.05 7.43
C LYS A 45 -8.41 -6.88 6.15
N ALA A 46 -7.53 -6.66 5.19
CA ALA A 46 -7.57 -7.28 3.87
C ALA A 46 -7.32 -8.80 3.89
N GLY A 47 -6.63 -9.33 4.90
CA GLY A 47 -6.23 -10.74 4.94
C GLY A 47 -5.11 -11.07 3.96
N LYS A 48 -5.11 -12.30 3.41
CA LYS A 48 -4.14 -12.76 2.42
C LYS A 48 -4.47 -12.17 1.04
N ILE A 49 -3.91 -11.00 0.76
CA ILE A 49 -3.97 -10.31 -0.54
C ILE A 49 -2.56 -9.89 -0.89
N PHE A 50 -2.17 -10.08 -2.16
CA PHE A 50 -0.86 -9.70 -2.67
C PHE A 50 -0.76 -8.19 -2.86
N LYS A 51 0.24 -7.55 -2.26
CA LYS A 51 0.39 -6.09 -2.15
C LYS A 51 1.54 -5.65 -3.03
N ILE A 52 1.26 -4.75 -3.96
CA ILE A 52 2.26 -4.22 -4.90
C ILE A 52 2.43 -2.73 -4.64
N GLY A 53 3.62 -2.30 -4.23
CA GLY A 53 4.03 -0.91 -4.26
C GLY A 53 4.43 -0.52 -5.67
N LEU A 54 3.88 0.56 -6.20
CA LEU A 54 4.31 1.13 -7.48
C LEU A 54 4.88 2.51 -7.22
N CYS A 55 6.13 2.75 -7.62
CA CYS A 55 6.82 4.00 -7.37
C CYS A 55 7.90 4.33 -8.41
N PHE A 56 8.23 5.61 -8.53
CA PHE A 56 9.39 6.04 -9.29
C PHE A 56 10.69 5.70 -8.57
N ARG A 57 11.79 5.60 -9.31
CA ARG A 57 13.10 5.28 -8.75
C ARG A 57 13.56 6.26 -7.66
N GLU A 58 13.19 7.54 -7.76
CA GLU A 58 13.50 8.58 -6.77
C GLU A 58 12.75 8.38 -5.45
N GLN A 59 11.67 7.60 -5.46
CA GLN A 59 10.89 7.25 -4.27
C GLN A 59 11.45 6.00 -3.57
N MET A 60 12.45 5.32 -4.16
CA MET A 60 13.16 4.23 -3.50
C MET A 60 14.26 4.78 -2.59
N VAL A 61 14.13 4.50 -1.30
CA VAL A 61 15.09 4.92 -0.27
C VAL A 61 15.76 3.71 0.37
N ARG A 62 16.90 3.95 1.01
CA ARG A 62 17.69 2.88 1.65
C ARG A 62 16.94 2.18 2.78
N GLN A 63 16.26 2.95 3.61
CA GLN A 63 15.52 2.46 4.77
C GLN A 63 14.48 3.50 5.20
N LEU A 64 13.26 3.06 5.43
CA LEU A 64 12.22 3.89 6.02
C LEU A 64 12.11 3.65 7.53
N PRO A 65 11.77 4.69 8.32
CA PRO A 65 11.31 4.48 9.68
C PRO A 65 9.95 3.75 9.62
N VAL A 66 9.82 2.69 10.41
CA VAL A 66 8.60 1.89 10.50
C VAL A 66 8.18 1.68 11.94
N THR A 67 6.88 1.52 12.12
CA THR A 67 6.21 1.23 13.37
C THR A 67 5.62 -0.18 13.33
N LYS A 68 5.23 -0.70 14.50
CA LYS A 68 4.57 -2.02 14.60
C LYS A 68 3.21 -2.08 13.89
N THR A 69 2.63 -0.93 13.57
CA THR A 69 1.32 -0.83 12.92
C THR A 69 1.41 -0.77 11.40
N ASP A 70 2.60 -0.52 10.85
CA ASP A 70 2.80 -0.44 9.41
C ASP A 70 2.76 -1.81 8.76
N VAL A 71 2.13 -1.90 7.60
CA VAL A 71 2.03 -3.14 6.83
C VAL A 71 2.92 -3.02 5.59
N PRO A 72 3.99 -3.83 5.47
CA PRO A 72 4.82 -3.83 4.28
C PRO A 72 4.07 -4.40 3.07
N VAL A 73 4.49 -4.00 1.88
CA VAL A 73 4.06 -4.60 0.62
C VAL A 73 4.88 -5.85 0.31
N ASP A 74 4.33 -6.76 -0.50
CA ASP A 74 4.99 -8.00 -0.88
C ASP A 74 6.01 -7.78 -2.01
N CYS A 75 5.75 -6.79 -2.88
CA CYS A 75 6.61 -6.43 -3.99
C CYS A 75 6.61 -4.91 -4.22
N VAL A 76 7.72 -4.36 -4.69
CA VAL A 76 7.83 -2.98 -5.15
C VAL A 76 8.28 -2.99 -6.61
N ILE A 77 7.52 -2.34 -7.49
CA ILE A 77 7.80 -2.17 -8.91
C ILE A 77 8.17 -0.71 -9.15
N THR A 78 9.27 -0.52 -9.87
CA THR A 78 9.83 0.79 -10.22
C THR A 78 10.36 0.78 -11.65
N ASP A 79 10.63 1.95 -12.21
CA ASP A 79 11.13 2.18 -13.57
C ASP A 79 12.67 2.14 -13.69
#